data_AF-A0A3D4X667-F1
#
_entry.id   AF-A0A3D4X667-F1
#
_cell.length_a   1.000
_cell.length_b   1.000
_cell.length_c   1.000
_cell.angle_alpha   90.00
_cell.angle_beta   90.00
_cell.angle_gamma   90.00
#
_symmetry.space_group_name_H-M   'P 1'
#
loop_
_entity.id
_entity.type
_entity.pdbx_description
1 polymer ?
#
loop_
_entity_poly.entity_id
_entity_poly.type
_entity_poly.pdbx_seq_one_letter_code
_entity_poly.pdbx_strand_id
1 'polypeptide(L)'
;DTSFATFAGLCIDRQLYQAIERSNRQKNIPLNEYVSLNDDSVHESLQSVDENPENIVIGRENVHTMKEQIASQLSGFENRVLDLYWQGKGYLEIADELGRPAKSIDNALQRIRMKVRHGLSEKENERK
;
A
#
# COMPACT_ATOMS: atom_id res chain seq x y z
N ASP A 1 52.73 -8.08 26.83
CA ASP A 1 51.84 -9.23 27.07
C ASP A 1 50.42 -8.78 27.35
N THR A 2 49.52 -8.97 26.39
CA THR A 2 48.08 -8.88 26.66
C THR A 2 47.66 -10.15 27.42
N SER A 3 47.11 -9.99 28.63
CA SER A 3 46.71 -11.15 29.44
C SER A 3 45.65 -11.99 28.72
N PHE A 4 45.65 -13.30 28.97
CA PHE A 4 44.60 -14.21 28.49
C PHE A 4 43.20 -13.72 28.88
N ALA A 5 43.06 -13.11 30.06
CA ALA A 5 41.79 -12.54 30.53
C ALA A 5 41.26 -11.44 29.59
N THR A 6 42.15 -10.61 29.04
CA THR A 6 41.78 -9.55 28.09
C THR A 6 41.28 -10.11 26.77
N PHE A 7 41.92 -11.18 26.28
CA PHE A 7 41.50 -11.85 25.04
C PHE A 7 40.18 -12.62 25.23
N ALA A 8 40.03 -13.31 26.37
CA ALA A 8 38.79 -14.00 26.71
C ALA A 8 37.59 -13.05 26.82
N GLY A 9 37.78 -11.89 27.47
CA GLY A 9 36.75 -10.85 27.53
C GLY A 9 36.32 -10.38 26.14
N LEU A 10 37.28 -10.08 25.26
CA LEU A 10 36.99 -9.65 23.89
C LEU A 10 36.23 -10.72 23.09
N CYS A 11 36.57 -12.01 23.27
CA CYS A 11 35.88 -13.11 22.61
C CYS A 11 34.45 -13.28 23.11
N ILE A 12 34.23 -13.17 24.43
CA ILE A 12 32.90 -13.27 25.04
C ILE A 12 32.00 -12.13 24.57
N ASP A 13 32.50 -10.89 24.60
CA ASP A 13 31.73 -9.72 24.18
C ASP A 13 31.32 -9.84 22.71
N ARG A 14 32.24 -10.25 21.82
CA ARG A 14 31.92 -10.48 20.41
C ARG A 14 30.87 -11.56 20.20
N GLN A 15 30.92 -12.65 20.97
CA GLN A 15 29.93 -13.73 20.87
C GLN A 15 28.55 -13.26 21.35
N LEU A 16 28.50 -12.48 22.43
CA LEU A 16 27.27 -11.90 22.95
C LEU A 16 26.63 -10.93 21.95
N TYR A 17 27.43 -10.01 21.38
CA TYR A 17 26.95 -9.08 20.34
C TYR A 17 26.44 -9.82 19.11
N GLN A 18 27.17 -10.83 18.61
CA GLN A 18 26.71 -11.63 17.47
C GLN A 18 25.43 -12.41 17.77
N ALA A 19 25.23 -12.89 19.00
CA ALA A 19 24.02 -13.60 19.40
C ALA A 19 22.80 -12.67 19.37
N ILE A 20 22.94 -11.46 19.93
CA ILE A 20 21.88 -10.43 19.92
C ILE A 20 21.58 -10.01 18.47
N GLU A 21 22.61 -9.73 17.67
CA GLU A 21 22.45 -9.32 16.28
C GLU A 21 21.79 -10.41 15.42
N ARG A 22 22.16 -11.69 15.61
CA ARG A 22 21.52 -12.83 14.93
C ARG A 22 20.06 -13.01 15.35
N SER A 23 19.75 -12.81 16.63
CA SER A 23 18.36 -12.85 17.14
C SER A 23 17.51 -11.74 16.52
N ASN A 24 18.06 -10.53 16.42
CA ASN A 24 17.38 -9.39 15.80
C ASN A 24 17.35 -9.45 14.27
N ARG A 25 18.26 -10.21 13.63
CA ARG A 25 18.34 -10.31 12.16
C ARG A 25 17.11 -10.92 11.52
N GLN A 26 16.21 -11.55 12.30
CA GLN A 26 14.86 -11.90 11.87
C GLN A 26 14.81 -12.60 10.48
N LYS A 27 15.85 -13.35 10.12
CA LYS A 27 16.00 -13.91 8.76
C LYS A 27 14.99 -14.99 8.42
N ASN A 28 14.26 -15.46 9.44
CA ASN A 28 13.19 -16.43 9.34
C ASN A 28 11.85 -15.86 9.85
N ILE A 29 11.58 -14.55 9.72
CA ILE A 29 10.21 -14.01 9.89
C ILE A 29 9.22 -14.86 9.07
N PRO A 30 9.43 -15.12 7.76
CA PRO A 30 8.44 -15.88 6.97
C PRO A 30 8.33 -17.37 7.33
N LEU A 31 9.26 -17.93 8.12
CA LEU A 31 9.21 -19.34 8.54
C LEU A 31 8.60 -19.52 9.94
N ASN A 32 8.80 -18.56 10.85
CA ASN A 32 8.14 -18.54 12.16
C ASN A 32 6.71 -17.99 12.09
N GLU A 33 6.36 -17.31 11.00
CA GLU A 33 5.03 -16.79 10.73
C GLU A 33 4.26 -17.72 9.75
N TYR A 34 4.65 -19.01 9.69
CA TYR A 34 3.91 -19.99 8.91
C TYR A 34 2.62 -20.35 9.64
N VAL A 35 1.58 -19.59 9.35
CA VAL A 35 0.22 -19.96 9.71
C VAL A 35 -0.18 -21.14 8.82
N SER A 36 -0.40 -22.31 9.42
CA SER A 36 -0.92 -23.46 8.71
C SER A 36 -2.34 -23.13 8.22
N LEU A 37 -2.57 -23.12 6.91
CA LEU A 37 -3.90 -22.95 6.30
C LEU A 37 -4.89 -24.07 6.66
N ASN A 38 -4.45 -25.08 7.42
CA ASN A 38 -5.23 -26.21 7.87
C ASN A 38 -5.58 -26.13 9.37
N ASP A 39 -5.34 -24.99 10.02
CA ASP A 39 -5.83 -24.73 11.36
C ASP A 39 -7.24 -24.14 11.28
N ASP A 40 -8.25 -24.85 11.76
CA ASP A 40 -9.65 -24.41 11.69
C ASP A 40 -9.88 -23.05 12.38
N SER A 41 -8.94 -22.58 13.21
CA SER A 41 -8.96 -21.25 13.83
C SER A 41 -8.77 -20.07 12.85
N VAL A 42 -8.08 -20.30 11.72
CA VAL A 42 -7.86 -19.27 10.68
C VAL A 42 -9.04 -19.16 9.74
N HIS A 43 -9.87 -20.20 9.65
CA HIS A 43 -11.13 -20.14 8.94
C HIS A 43 -12.07 -19.14 9.61
N GLU A 44 -12.13 -19.15 10.94
CA GLU A 44 -13.01 -18.25 11.70
C GLU A 44 -12.54 -16.79 11.67
N SER A 45 -11.23 -16.55 11.55
CA SER A 45 -10.66 -15.19 11.43
C SER A 45 -10.73 -14.60 10.00
N LEU A 46 -10.86 -15.44 8.97
CA LEU A 46 -11.08 -15.01 7.58
C LEU A 46 -12.57 -14.95 7.21
N GLN A 47 -13.43 -15.66 7.95
CA GLN A 47 -14.90 -15.63 7.77
C GLN A 47 -15.58 -14.41 8.41
N SER A 48 -14.86 -13.59 9.16
CA SER A 48 -15.36 -12.30 9.64
C SER A 48 -15.18 -11.17 8.62
N VAL A 49 -14.87 -11.47 7.36
CA VAL A 49 -15.19 -10.55 6.25
C VAL A 49 -16.69 -10.70 6.02
N ASP A 50 -17.47 -9.96 6.80
CA ASP A 50 -18.92 -9.83 6.78
C ASP A 50 -19.51 -9.90 5.35
N GLU A 51 -19.82 -11.12 4.89
CA GLU A 51 -20.43 -11.42 3.59
C GLU A 51 -21.95 -11.19 3.63
N ASN A 52 -22.39 -10.06 4.17
CA ASN A 52 -23.76 -9.62 3.94
C ASN A 52 -23.87 -9.21 2.45
N PRO A 53 -24.71 -9.87 1.64
CA PRO A 53 -24.85 -9.53 0.22
C PRO A 53 -25.30 -8.07 0.05
N GLU A 54 -26.05 -7.55 1.02
CA GLU A 54 -26.40 -6.13 1.13
C GLU A 54 -25.15 -5.24 1.28
N ASN A 55 -24.19 -5.59 2.14
CA ASN A 55 -22.94 -4.86 2.33
C ASN A 55 -22.03 -4.92 1.09
N ILE A 56 -22.05 -6.03 0.36
CA ILE A 56 -21.35 -6.16 -0.93
C ILE A 56 -21.99 -5.25 -2.00
N VAL A 57 -23.33 -5.19 -2.04
CA VAL A 57 -24.08 -4.33 -2.97
C VAL A 57 -23.87 -2.86 -2.62
N ILE A 58 -24.00 -2.47 -1.35
CA ILE A 58 -23.72 -1.11 -0.86
C ILE A 58 -22.26 -0.74 -1.13
N GLY A 59 -21.32 -1.66 -0.91
CA GLY A 59 -19.90 -1.46 -1.23
C GLY A 59 -19.67 -1.18 -2.71
N ARG A 60 -20.34 -1.93 -3.60
CA ARG A 60 -20.28 -1.71 -5.06
C ARG A 60 -20.90 -0.37 -5.47
N GLU A 61 -22.05 -0.02 -4.91
CA GLU A 61 -22.71 1.27 -5.16
C GLU A 61 -21.85 2.43 -4.70
N ASN A 62 -21.28 2.35 -3.50
CA ASN A 62 -20.41 3.39 -2.95
C ASN A 62 -19.17 3.60 -3.83
N VAL A 63 -18.54 2.51 -4.32
CA VAL A 63 -17.43 2.60 -5.27
C VAL A 63 -17.86 3.26 -6.59
N HIS A 64 -19.05 2.93 -7.09
CA HIS A 64 -19.57 3.52 -8.32
C HIS A 64 -19.83 5.02 -8.17
N THR A 65 -20.54 5.42 -7.10
CA THR A 65 -20.78 6.84 -6.78
C THR A 65 -19.48 7.60 -6.57
N MET A 66 -18.50 7.02 -5.88
CA MET A 66 -17.17 7.64 -5.72
C MET A 66 -16.46 7.83 -7.08
N LYS A 67 -16.52 6.83 -7.96
CA LYS A 67 -15.94 6.93 -9.31
C LYS A 67 -16.61 8.03 -10.14
N GLU A 68 -17.93 8.11 -10.14
CA GLU A 68 -18.67 9.14 -10.88
C GLU A 68 -18.37 10.55 -10.37
N GLN A 69 -18.26 10.72 -9.06
CA GLN A 69 -17.92 12.01 -8.47
C GLN A 69 -16.48 12.43 -8.76
N ILE A 70 -15.54 11.50 -8.73
CA ILE A 70 -14.17 11.78 -9.16
C ILE A 70 -14.19 12.17 -10.64
N ALA A 71 -14.88 11.40 -11.49
CA ALA A 71 -14.94 11.66 -12.92
C ALA A 71 -15.59 13.01 -13.28
N SER A 72 -16.58 13.47 -12.50
CA SER A 72 -17.26 14.75 -12.72
C SER A 72 -16.42 15.97 -12.33
N GLN A 73 -15.48 15.83 -11.40
CA GLN A 73 -14.56 16.90 -10.99
C GLN A 73 -13.33 17.00 -11.91
N LEU A 74 -13.03 15.94 -12.65
CA LEU A 74 -11.91 15.87 -13.58
C LEU A 74 -12.29 16.38 -14.98
N SER A 75 -11.35 17.04 -15.64
CA SER A 75 -11.50 17.38 -17.05
C SER A 75 -11.42 16.14 -17.93
N GLY A 76 -11.95 16.21 -19.16
CA GLY A 76 -11.90 15.08 -20.10
C GLY A 76 -10.47 14.58 -20.40
N PHE A 77 -9.45 15.43 -20.28
CA PHE A 77 -8.05 15.01 -20.37
C PHE A 77 -7.58 14.27 -19.12
N GLU A 78 -7.90 14.80 -17.94
CA GLU A 78 -7.56 14.17 -16.66
C GLU A 78 -8.22 12.80 -16.50
N ASN A 79 -9.47 12.63 -16.95
CA ASN A 79 -10.14 11.33 -16.96
C ASN A 79 -9.41 10.30 -17.82
N ARG A 80 -8.99 10.67 -19.04
CA ARG A 80 -8.21 9.76 -19.90
C ARG A 80 -6.85 9.38 -19.29
N VAL A 81 -6.17 10.35 -18.66
CA VAL A 81 -4.91 10.08 -17.95
C VAL A 81 -5.15 9.13 -16.76
N LEU A 82 -6.23 9.35 -16.01
CA LEU A 82 -6.58 8.52 -14.86
C LEU A 82 -6.98 7.09 -15.26
N ASP A 83 -7.72 6.91 -16.34
CA ASP A 83 -8.11 5.59 -16.86
C ASP A 83 -6.89 4.75 -17.22
N LEU A 84 -5.94 5.34 -17.96
CA LEU A 84 -4.70 4.66 -18.33
C LEU A 84 -3.82 4.37 -17.11
N TYR A 85 -3.81 5.27 -16.13
CA TYR A 85 -3.12 5.06 -14.86
C TYR A 85 -3.74 3.90 -14.06
N TRP A 86 -5.07 3.78 -14.03
CA TRP A 86 -5.76 2.64 -13.41
C TRP A 86 -5.49 1.30 -14.09
N GLN A 87 -5.18 1.31 -15.39
CA GLN A 87 -4.73 0.13 -16.11
C GLN A 87 -3.28 -0.27 -15.78
N GLY A 88 -2.60 0.48 -14.90
CA GLY A 88 -1.24 0.19 -14.44
C GLY A 88 -0.15 0.76 -15.34
N LYS A 89 -0.49 1.61 -16.32
CA LYS A 89 0.49 2.23 -17.22
C LYS A 89 1.32 3.29 -16.51
N GLY A 90 2.62 3.33 -16.81
CA GLY A 90 3.52 4.37 -16.35
C GLY A 90 3.26 5.71 -17.05
N TYR A 91 3.60 6.82 -16.39
CA TYR A 91 3.35 8.16 -16.94
C TYR A 91 4.06 8.43 -18.29
N LEU A 92 5.17 7.75 -18.58
CA LEU A 92 5.85 7.81 -19.88
C LEU A 92 5.05 7.08 -20.97
N GLU A 93 4.53 5.89 -20.67
CA GLU A 93 3.69 5.11 -21.59
C GLU A 93 2.39 5.86 -21.89
N ILE A 94 1.80 6.49 -20.88
CA ILE A 94 0.62 7.35 -21.03
C ILE A 94 0.93 8.57 -21.91
N ALA A 95 2.13 9.14 -21.80
CA ALA A 95 2.57 10.25 -22.65
C ALA A 95 2.66 9.85 -24.12
N ASP A 96 3.25 8.69 -24.39
CA ASP A 96 3.38 8.14 -25.74
C ASP A 96 1.99 7.82 -26.33
N GLU A 97 1.10 7.20 -25.55
CA GLU A 97 -0.24 6.82 -26.00
C GLU A 97 -1.16 8.03 -26.25
N LEU A 98 -1.05 9.07 -25.42
CA LEU A 98 -1.84 10.31 -25.59
C LEU A 98 -1.18 11.31 -26.54
N GLY A 99 0.03 11.04 -27.03
CA GLY A 99 0.81 11.97 -27.86
C GLY A 99 1.08 13.31 -27.14
N ARG A 100 1.29 13.26 -25.82
CA ARG A 100 1.50 14.44 -24.96
C ARG A 100 2.85 14.32 -24.26
N PRO A 101 3.52 15.44 -23.96
CA PRO A 101 4.78 15.39 -23.22
C PRO A 101 4.57 14.81 -21.82
N ALA A 102 5.53 14.02 -21.33
CA ALA A 102 5.50 13.41 -19.98
C ALA A 102 5.21 14.43 -18.86
N LYS A 103 5.73 15.65 -19.00
CA LYS A 103 5.46 16.77 -18.08
C LYS A 103 3.96 17.14 -18.01
N SER A 104 3.24 17.05 -19.14
CA SER A 104 1.80 17.29 -19.18
C SER A 104 1.01 16.18 -18.48
N ILE A 105 1.50 14.94 -18.55
CA ILE A 105 0.89 13.80 -17.84
C ILE A 105 1.12 13.93 -16.34
N ASP A 106 2.34 14.27 -15.91
CA ASP A 106 2.64 14.52 -14.51
C ASP A 106 1.79 15.66 -13.94
N ASN A 107 1.71 16.79 -14.66
CA ASN A 107 0.83 17.91 -14.29
C ASN A 107 -0.65 17.49 -14.18
N ALA A 108 -1.12 16.59 -15.05
CA ALA A 108 -2.47 16.04 -14.95
C ALA A 108 -2.63 15.17 -13.70
N LEU A 109 -1.69 14.26 -13.41
CA LEU A 109 -1.70 13.42 -12.21
C LEU A 109 -1.62 14.25 -10.92
N GLN A 110 -0.89 15.36 -10.91
CA GLN A 110 -0.86 16.30 -9.79
C GLN A 110 -2.23 16.97 -9.59
N ARG A 111 -2.84 17.49 -10.67
CA ARG A 111 -4.18 18.10 -10.60
C ARG A 111 -5.25 17.10 -10.16
N ILE A 112 -5.19 15.87 -10.67
CA ILE A 112 -6.08 14.77 -10.25
C ILE A 112 -5.95 14.54 -8.74
N ARG A 113 -4.72 14.39 -8.23
CA ARG A 113 -4.47 14.19 -6.79
C ARG A 113 -5.02 15.33 -5.93
N MET A 114 -4.86 16.57 -6.37
CA MET A 114 -5.42 17.73 -5.65
C MET A 114 -6.94 17.71 -5.64
N LYS A 115 -7.58 17.50 -6.81
CA LYS A 115 -9.05 17.49 -6.94
C LYS A 115 -9.68 16.36 -6.12
N VAL A 116 -9.13 15.16 -6.21
CA VAL A 116 -9.62 14.00 -5.44
C VAL A 116 -9.50 14.27 -3.93
N ARG A 117 -8.38 14.84 -3.46
CA ARG A 117 -8.21 15.17 -2.05
C ARG A 117 -9.24 16.21 -1.58
N HIS A 118 -9.50 17.24 -2.38
CA HIS A 118 -10.50 18.26 -2.06
C HIS A 118 -11.92 17.67 -2.02
N GLY A 119 -12.32 16.91 -3.05
CA GLY A 119 -13.64 16.28 -3.09
C GLY A 119 -13.90 15.28 -1.96
N LEU A 120 -12.85 14.60 -1.46
CA LEU A 120 -12.96 13.73 -0.28
C LEU A 120 -13.09 14.52 1.03
N SER A 121 -12.37 15.65 1.17
CA SER A 121 -12.44 16.49 2.39
C SER A 121 -13.78 17.23 2.55
N GLU A 122 -14.44 17.59 1.45
CA GLU A 122 -15.78 18.22 1.50
C GLU A 122 -16.82 17.25 2.08
N LYS A 123 -16.74 15.97 1.74
CA LYS A 123 -17.63 14.93 2.28
C LYS A 123 -17.46 14.66 3.78
N GLU A 124 -16.24 14.79 4.32
CA GLU A 124 -16.01 14.62 5.76
C GLU A 124 -16.60 15.77 6.58
N ASN A 125 -16.71 16.97 6.00
CA ASN A 125 -17.34 18.12 6.63
C ASN A 125 -18.87 18.10 6.53
N GLU A 126 -19.45 17.51 5.48
CA GLU A 126 -20.91 17.35 5.36
C GLU A 126 -21.51 16.25 6.27
N ARG A 127 -20.66 15.36 6.81
CA ARG A 127 -21.06 14.30 7.74
C ARG A 127 -20.88 14.65 9.23
N LYS A 128 -20.42 15.86 9.54
CA LYS A 128 -20.32 16.40 10.91
C LYS A 128 -21.47 17.36 11.18
#